data_AF-A0A2E0SBC8-F1
#
_entry.id   AF-A0A2E0SBC8-F1
#
_cell.length_a   1.000
_cell.length_b   1.000
_cell.length_c   1.000
_cell.angle_alpha   90.00
_cell.angle_beta   90.00
_cell.angle_gamma   90.00
#
_symmetry.space_group_name_H-M   'P 1'
#
loop_
_entity.id
_entity.type
_entity.pdbx_description
1 polymer ?
#
loop_
_entity_poly.entity_id
_entity_poly.type
_entity_poly.pdbx_seq_one_letter_code
_entity_poly.pdbx_strand_id
1 'polypeptide(L)'
;NAIYCEGHANKDIHENVAHKRCAHDGCKKGPNYGPIGTFGAANAIYCEEHANKAIHENVVDKRCNHEGCKKRPLFGPIGTFGVANAMYCKRHANKDIHEDVVSRRCVHDGCKKLSSFPNKAGDLYALCAVHAVEAGTIAAFNPHASRAACAAMDVLKAEGRAYEHEHINKHTLKWEGKEVEGLVAPHKHRPDGVARNAAGTVTRVFFYHGNLFHGFPPEHEAYDTTVVLPQISKTTGQPMSVNTKDRYEKTMKDMQLFKDRGYVVHYLWEHHHKEWKRAKGAPLLWSFVREL
;
A
#
# COMPACT_ATOMS: atom_id res chain seq x y z
N ASN A 1 -3.46 -2.97 -21.20
CA ASN A 1 -4.62 -2.23 -20.64
C ASN A 1 -5.90 -2.89 -21.12
N ALA A 2 -6.86 -3.14 -20.23
CA ALA A 2 -8.18 -3.66 -20.62
C ALA A 2 -9.01 -2.53 -21.24
N ILE A 3 -9.53 -2.74 -22.46
CA ILE A 3 -10.31 -1.72 -23.21
C ILE A 3 -11.80 -2.09 -23.24
N TYR A 4 -12.12 -3.39 -23.18
CA TYR A 4 -13.48 -3.92 -23.25
C TYR A 4 -13.75 -4.85 -22.06
N CYS A 5 -14.97 -4.86 -21.52
CA CYS A 5 -15.39 -5.89 -20.56
C CYS A 5 -15.69 -7.22 -21.29
N GLU A 6 -15.76 -8.34 -20.57
CA GLU A 6 -15.94 -9.67 -21.17
C GLU A 6 -17.17 -9.76 -22.08
N GLY A 7 -18.26 -9.09 -21.73
CA GLY A 7 -19.49 -9.05 -22.54
C GLY A 7 -19.39 -8.22 -23.83
N HIS A 8 -18.39 -7.34 -23.93
CA HIS A 8 -18.21 -6.42 -25.07
C HIS A 8 -16.88 -6.64 -25.82
N ALA A 9 -16.09 -7.65 -25.44
CA ALA A 9 -14.87 -8.01 -26.13
C ALA A 9 -15.19 -8.95 -27.32
N ASN A 10 -14.75 -8.59 -28.52
CA ASN A 10 -14.74 -9.50 -29.67
C ASN A 10 -13.74 -10.63 -29.41
N LYS A 11 -14.24 -11.86 -29.24
CA LYS A 11 -13.44 -13.02 -28.83
C LYS A 11 -12.43 -13.51 -29.86
N ASP A 12 -12.54 -13.07 -31.11
CA ASP A 12 -11.64 -13.48 -32.21
C ASP A 12 -10.39 -12.59 -32.31
N ILE A 13 -10.47 -11.36 -31.79
CA ILE A 13 -9.40 -10.35 -31.92
C ILE A 13 -8.98 -9.72 -30.59
N HIS A 14 -9.77 -9.86 -29.53
CA HIS A 14 -9.46 -9.32 -28.21
C HIS A 14 -9.09 -10.43 -27.24
N GLU A 15 -7.95 -10.28 -26.58
CA GLU A 15 -7.51 -11.17 -25.52
C GLU A 15 -7.92 -10.68 -24.13
N ASN A 16 -8.11 -11.61 -23.21
CA ASN A 16 -8.39 -11.28 -21.82
C ASN A 16 -7.10 -10.86 -21.13
N VAL A 17 -6.91 -9.56 -20.94
CA VAL A 17 -5.75 -8.97 -20.25
C VAL A 17 -5.96 -8.77 -18.74
N ALA A 18 -7.16 -9.07 -18.21
CA ALA A 18 -7.49 -8.92 -16.79
C ALA A 18 -7.08 -10.14 -15.97
N HIS A 19 -7.09 -11.34 -16.57
CA HIS A 19 -6.66 -12.57 -15.93
C HIS A 19 -5.38 -13.08 -16.57
N LYS A 20 -4.32 -13.23 -15.75
CA LYS A 20 -3.09 -13.89 -16.18
C LYS A 20 -3.42 -15.24 -16.86
N ARG A 21 -2.76 -15.50 -17.99
CA ARG A 21 -2.81 -16.77 -18.70
C ARG A 21 -1.50 -17.52 -18.49
N CYS A 22 -1.56 -18.83 -18.67
CA CYS A 22 -0.38 -19.68 -18.75
C CYS A 22 0.56 -19.13 -19.84
N ALA A 23 1.85 -19.02 -19.54
CA ALA A 23 2.85 -18.50 -20.47
C ALA A 23 3.23 -19.47 -21.61
N HIS A 24 2.59 -20.63 -21.69
CA HIS A 24 2.73 -21.54 -22.82
C HIS A 24 1.85 -21.07 -23.99
N ASP A 25 2.43 -21.02 -25.18
CA ASP A 25 1.78 -20.47 -26.36
C ASP A 25 0.44 -21.17 -26.67
N GLY A 26 -0.57 -20.40 -27.03
CA GLY A 26 -1.93 -20.88 -27.27
C GLY A 26 -2.71 -21.41 -26.06
N CYS A 27 -2.13 -21.44 -24.84
CA CYS A 27 -2.83 -21.97 -23.67
C CYS A 27 -3.81 -20.96 -23.06
N LYS A 28 -5.10 -21.32 -22.98
CA LYS A 28 -6.16 -20.47 -22.40
C LYS A 28 -6.38 -20.67 -20.88
N LYS A 29 -5.64 -21.60 -20.24
CA LYS A 29 -5.76 -21.88 -18.79
C LYS A 29 -5.11 -20.78 -17.94
N GLY A 30 -5.66 -20.54 -16.75
CA GLY A 30 -5.02 -19.67 -15.75
C GLY A 30 -3.77 -20.33 -15.15
N PRO A 31 -2.71 -19.56 -14.83
CA PRO A 31 -1.53 -20.13 -14.23
C PRO A 31 -1.73 -20.34 -12.74
N ASN A 32 -1.26 -21.48 -12.25
CA ASN A 32 -1.20 -21.84 -10.84
C ASN A 32 0.19 -22.34 -10.42
N TYR A 33 1.08 -22.60 -11.38
CA TYR A 33 2.45 -23.06 -11.15
C TYR A 33 3.47 -21.96 -11.43
N GLY A 34 4.48 -21.88 -10.59
CA GLY A 34 5.57 -20.90 -10.65
C GLY A 34 6.88 -21.48 -10.10
N PRO A 35 7.98 -20.72 -10.10
CA PRO A 35 9.28 -21.20 -9.61
C PRO A 35 9.19 -21.74 -8.19
N ILE A 36 9.87 -22.86 -7.92
CA ILE A 36 9.95 -23.45 -6.58
C ILE A 36 10.45 -22.40 -5.58
N GLY A 37 9.78 -22.28 -4.43
CA GLY A 37 10.09 -21.29 -3.41
C GLY A 37 9.44 -19.93 -3.64
N THR A 38 8.53 -19.80 -4.59
CA THR A 38 7.70 -18.59 -4.80
C THR A 38 6.23 -18.84 -4.47
N PHE A 39 5.47 -17.80 -4.12
CA PHE A 39 4.10 -17.97 -3.59
C PHE A 39 3.14 -16.87 -4.04
N GLY A 40 1.88 -17.25 -4.23
CA GLY A 40 0.80 -16.35 -4.62
C GLY A 40 0.62 -16.21 -6.13
N ALA A 41 -0.56 -15.73 -6.52
CA ALA A 41 -0.98 -15.59 -7.93
C ALA A 41 -0.05 -14.69 -8.76
N ALA A 42 0.66 -13.75 -8.14
CA ALA A 42 1.64 -12.92 -8.81
C ALA A 42 2.81 -13.74 -9.39
N ASN A 43 3.19 -14.83 -8.73
CA ASN A 43 4.32 -15.67 -9.11
C ASN A 43 3.93 -16.86 -10.00
N ALA A 44 2.64 -17.04 -10.29
CA ALA A 44 2.18 -18.09 -11.19
C ALA A 44 2.47 -17.71 -12.65
N ILE A 45 3.11 -18.64 -13.38
CA ILE A 45 3.58 -18.50 -14.75
C ILE A 45 2.89 -19.51 -15.68
N TYR A 46 2.78 -20.76 -15.25
CA TYR A 46 2.22 -21.86 -16.05
C TYR A 46 0.98 -22.47 -15.41
N CYS A 47 0.12 -23.09 -16.22
CA CYS A 47 -0.86 -24.04 -15.71
C CYS A 47 -0.16 -25.36 -15.35
N GLU A 48 -0.86 -26.24 -14.64
CA GLU A 48 -0.35 -27.55 -14.23
C GLU A 48 0.24 -28.39 -15.38
N GLU A 49 -0.42 -28.40 -16.54
CA GLU A 49 0.01 -29.20 -17.70
C GLU A 49 1.31 -28.69 -18.33
N HIS A 50 1.56 -27.39 -18.27
CA HIS A 50 2.74 -26.76 -18.85
C HIS A 50 3.83 -26.46 -17.81
N ALA A 51 3.61 -26.86 -16.56
CA ALA A 51 4.58 -26.68 -15.50
C ALA A 51 5.69 -27.75 -15.60
N ASN A 52 6.93 -27.33 -15.79
CA ASN A 52 8.08 -28.19 -15.54
C ASN A 52 8.18 -28.54 -14.04
N LYS A 53 7.76 -29.76 -13.67
CA LYS A 53 7.74 -30.25 -12.29
C LYS A 53 9.11 -30.31 -11.60
N ALA A 54 10.22 -30.22 -12.34
CA ALA A 54 11.56 -30.16 -11.76
C ALA A 54 11.90 -28.77 -11.19
N ILE A 55 11.26 -27.70 -11.68
CA ILE A 55 11.57 -26.31 -11.31
C ILE A 55 10.34 -25.47 -10.95
N HIS A 56 9.13 -26.03 -11.11
CA HIS A 56 7.88 -25.36 -10.80
C HIS A 56 7.03 -26.16 -9.81
N GLU A 57 6.39 -25.45 -8.88
CA GLU A 57 5.40 -25.99 -7.95
C GLU A 57 4.08 -25.22 -8.02
N ASN A 58 3.01 -25.73 -7.43
CA ASN A 58 1.75 -25.01 -7.35
C ASN A 58 1.85 -23.88 -6.31
N VAL A 59 2.04 -22.65 -6.80
CA VAL A 59 2.29 -21.46 -5.98
C VAL A 59 1.01 -20.73 -5.54
N VAL A 60 -0.13 -21.04 -6.17
CA VAL A 60 -1.45 -20.44 -5.85
C VAL A 60 -2.23 -21.29 -4.88
N ASP A 61 -2.22 -22.60 -5.14
CA ASP A 61 -3.06 -23.62 -4.55
C ASP A 61 -2.21 -24.67 -3.81
N LYS A 62 -1.18 -24.22 -3.08
CA LYS A 62 -0.29 -25.12 -2.35
C LYS A 62 -1.08 -26.12 -1.48
N ARG A 63 -0.78 -27.41 -1.63
CA ARG A 63 -1.39 -28.51 -0.88
C ARG A 63 -0.38 -29.13 0.07
N CYS A 64 -0.88 -29.85 1.07
CA CYS A 64 -0.04 -30.63 1.96
C CYS A 64 0.79 -31.64 1.17
N ASN A 65 2.09 -31.75 1.47
CA ASN A 65 3.04 -32.67 0.83
C ASN A 65 2.79 -34.16 1.14
N HIS A 66 1.70 -34.50 1.83
CA HIS A 66 1.32 -35.88 2.06
C HIS A 66 0.42 -36.33 0.92
N GLU A 67 0.73 -37.49 0.36
CA GLU A 67 0.04 -38.03 -0.81
C GLU A 67 -1.49 -38.07 -0.60
N GLY A 68 -2.23 -37.65 -1.63
CA GLY A 68 -3.70 -37.59 -1.59
C GLY A 68 -4.31 -36.51 -0.67
N CYS A 69 -3.50 -35.73 0.06
CA CYS A 69 -4.03 -34.71 0.96
C CYS A 69 -4.36 -33.40 0.25
N LYS A 70 -5.65 -33.04 0.24
CA LYS A 70 -6.14 -31.78 -0.36
C LYS A 70 -6.16 -30.58 0.61
N LYS A 71 -5.69 -30.75 1.86
CA LYS A 71 -5.67 -29.66 2.85
C LYS A 71 -4.54 -28.66 2.56
N ARG A 72 -4.76 -27.39 2.90
CA ARG A 72 -3.71 -26.37 2.85
C ARG A 72 -2.62 -26.66 3.89
N PRO A 73 -1.33 -26.49 3.54
CA PRO A 73 -0.26 -26.64 4.49
C PRO A 73 -0.22 -25.43 5.43
N LEU A 74 0.11 -25.68 6.68
CA LEU A 74 0.35 -24.68 7.73
C LEU A 74 1.68 -24.92 8.46
N PHE A 75 2.19 -26.15 8.38
CA PHE A 75 3.34 -26.59 9.14
C PHE A 75 4.56 -26.74 8.24
N GLY A 76 5.71 -26.30 8.73
CA GLY A 76 7.01 -26.33 8.04
C GLY A 76 8.14 -26.56 9.03
N PRO A 77 9.41 -26.62 8.58
CA PRO A 77 10.55 -26.86 9.45
C PRO A 77 10.64 -25.85 10.59
N ILE A 78 11.03 -26.30 11.79
CA ILE A 78 11.23 -25.41 12.95
C ILE A 78 12.23 -24.30 12.60
N GLY A 79 11.89 -23.06 12.96
CA GLY A 79 12.70 -21.88 12.68
C GLY A 79 12.49 -21.26 11.30
N THR A 80 11.56 -21.80 10.50
CA THR A 80 11.17 -21.21 9.20
C THR A 80 9.81 -20.54 9.29
N PHE A 81 9.56 -19.47 8.51
CA PHE A 81 8.33 -18.68 8.67
C PHE A 81 7.71 -18.21 7.35
N GLY A 82 6.40 -18.04 7.36
CA GLY A 82 5.61 -17.59 6.22
C GLY A 82 5.00 -18.74 5.42
N VAL A 83 3.99 -18.41 4.61
CA VAL A 83 3.27 -19.34 3.73
C VAL A 83 4.19 -20.12 2.81
N ALA A 84 5.37 -19.55 2.54
CA ALA A 84 6.41 -20.16 1.74
C ALA A 84 6.93 -21.48 2.29
N ASN A 85 7.14 -21.51 3.60
CA ASN A 85 7.78 -22.61 4.28
C ASN A 85 6.79 -23.69 4.72
N ALA A 86 5.48 -23.45 4.54
CA ALA A 86 4.45 -24.43 4.89
C ALA A 86 4.47 -25.60 3.89
N MET A 87 4.65 -26.81 4.42
CA MET A 87 4.74 -28.07 3.67
C MET A 87 3.62 -29.05 4.02
N TYR A 88 3.21 -29.11 5.30
CA TYR A 88 2.25 -30.10 5.78
C TYR A 88 1.02 -29.45 6.42
N CYS A 89 -0.12 -30.13 6.34
CA CYS A 89 -1.27 -29.78 7.19
C CYS A 89 -1.04 -30.30 8.62
N LYS A 90 -1.81 -29.77 9.58
CA LYS A 90 -1.71 -30.17 11.01
C LYS A 90 -1.70 -31.68 11.25
N ARG A 91 -2.44 -32.45 10.45
CA ARG A 91 -2.54 -33.91 10.61
C ARG A 91 -1.28 -34.65 10.17
N HIS A 92 -0.55 -34.11 9.19
CA HIS A 92 0.61 -34.79 8.59
C HIS A 92 1.94 -34.12 8.98
N ALA A 93 1.90 -33.12 9.85
CA ALA A 93 3.09 -32.50 10.39
C ALA A 93 3.72 -33.41 11.46
N ASN A 94 4.99 -33.77 11.27
CA ASN A 94 5.82 -34.33 12.33
C ASN A 94 6.08 -33.26 13.42
N LYS A 95 5.66 -33.51 14.67
CA LYS A 95 5.76 -32.56 15.79
C LYS A 95 7.19 -32.31 16.27
N ASP A 96 8.13 -33.22 15.99
CA ASP A 96 9.52 -33.11 16.46
C ASP A 96 10.35 -32.17 15.58
N ILE A 97 9.94 -31.98 14.32
CA ILE A 97 10.69 -31.22 13.32
C ILE A 97 9.87 -30.15 12.59
N HIS A 98 8.55 -30.08 12.83
CA HIS A 98 7.69 -29.07 12.22
C HIS A 98 6.88 -28.27 13.25
N GLU A 99 6.70 -27.00 12.96
CA GLU A 99 5.85 -26.07 13.71
C GLU A 99 4.85 -25.35 12.78
N ASP A 100 3.87 -24.63 13.34
CA ASP A 100 2.98 -23.78 12.55
C ASP A 100 3.74 -22.53 12.08
N VAL A 101 4.12 -22.53 10.80
CA VAL A 101 4.94 -21.47 10.20
C VAL A 101 4.09 -20.36 9.57
N VAL A 102 2.77 -20.50 9.56
CA VAL A 102 1.83 -19.57 8.92
C VAL A 102 1.03 -18.77 9.93
N SER A 103 0.51 -19.43 10.97
CA SER A 103 -0.45 -18.87 11.94
C SER A 103 0.19 -18.72 13.31
N ARG A 104 1.40 -18.18 13.37
CA ARG A 104 2.08 -17.91 14.65
C ARG A 104 1.31 -16.91 15.48
N ARG A 105 1.32 -17.14 16.79
CA ARG A 105 0.79 -16.19 17.77
C ARG A 105 1.88 -15.23 18.20
N CYS A 106 1.46 -14.05 18.60
CA CYS A 106 2.33 -13.07 19.22
C CYS A 106 3.05 -13.69 20.43
N VAL A 107 4.37 -13.49 20.52
CA VAL A 107 5.21 -14.01 21.61
C VAL A 107 4.98 -13.32 22.96
N HIS A 108 4.21 -12.22 22.99
CA HIS A 108 3.87 -11.54 24.23
C HIS A 108 2.92 -12.40 25.07
N ASP A 109 3.21 -12.51 26.36
CA ASP A 109 2.49 -13.41 27.25
C ASP A 109 0.98 -13.13 27.28
N GLY A 110 0.19 -14.21 27.30
CA GLY A 110 -1.28 -14.13 27.23
C GLY A 110 -1.87 -13.63 25.90
N CYS A 111 -1.06 -13.21 24.92
CA CYS A 111 -1.56 -12.68 23.66
C CYS A 111 -2.04 -13.78 22.71
N LYS A 112 -3.32 -13.73 22.32
CA LYS A 112 -3.91 -14.67 21.35
C LYS A 112 -3.89 -14.15 19.91
N LYS A 113 -3.41 -12.94 19.64
CA LYS A 113 -3.38 -12.36 18.28
C LYS A 113 -2.31 -13.05 17.42
N LEU A 114 -2.56 -13.10 16.11
CA LEU A 114 -1.55 -13.55 15.16
C LEU A 114 -0.40 -12.55 15.09
N SER A 115 0.82 -13.08 14.95
CA SER A 115 2.01 -12.29 14.74
C SER A 115 2.24 -12.04 13.25
N SER A 116 2.73 -10.85 12.93
CA SER A 116 3.07 -10.46 11.56
C SER A 116 4.23 -9.47 11.49
N PHE A 117 4.75 -9.05 12.65
CA PHE A 117 5.76 -8.02 12.78
C PHE A 117 6.99 -8.55 13.53
N PRO A 118 8.17 -7.95 13.29
CA PRO A 118 9.37 -8.36 13.99
C PRO A 118 9.40 -7.89 15.45
N ASN A 119 10.16 -8.59 16.28
CA ASN A 119 10.58 -8.10 17.60
C ASN A 119 11.89 -7.29 17.50
N LYS A 120 12.41 -6.81 18.64
CA LYS A 120 13.67 -6.05 18.69
C LYS A 120 14.92 -6.85 18.30
N ALA A 121 14.87 -8.18 18.42
CA ALA A 121 15.94 -9.07 17.99
C ALA A 121 15.92 -9.31 16.47
N GLY A 122 14.87 -8.85 15.76
CA GLY A 122 14.71 -9.04 14.32
C GLY A 122 13.95 -10.30 13.94
N ASP A 123 13.43 -11.08 14.90
CA ASP A 123 12.68 -12.30 14.62
C ASP A 123 11.39 -11.96 13.88
N LEU A 124 11.31 -12.38 12.62
CA LEU A 124 10.12 -12.17 11.80
C LEU A 124 8.92 -12.90 12.39
N TYR A 125 7.72 -12.32 12.22
CA TYR A 125 6.47 -12.91 12.71
C TYR A 125 6.47 -13.21 14.22
N ALA A 126 7.08 -12.34 15.03
CA ALA A 126 7.13 -12.49 16.48
C ALA A 126 6.01 -11.72 17.20
N LEU A 127 5.68 -10.50 16.74
CA LEU A 127 4.73 -9.62 17.40
C LEU A 127 3.47 -9.38 16.56
N CYS A 128 2.35 -9.15 17.25
CA CYS A 128 1.16 -8.56 16.63
C CYS A 128 1.35 -7.03 16.48
N ALA A 129 0.47 -6.37 15.71
CA ALA A 129 0.58 -4.93 15.47
C ALA A 129 0.67 -4.10 16.75
N VAL A 130 -0.17 -4.42 17.76
CA VAL A 130 -0.21 -3.68 19.04
C VAL A 130 1.13 -3.79 19.77
N HIS A 131 1.60 -5.02 19.99
CA HIS A 131 2.84 -5.23 20.73
C HIS A 131 4.08 -4.82 19.93
N ALA A 132 4.01 -4.77 18.60
CA ALA A 132 5.07 -4.23 17.77
C ALA A 132 5.19 -2.70 17.92
N VAL A 133 4.07 -1.99 18.07
CA VAL A 133 4.06 -0.54 18.40
C VAL A 133 4.60 -0.32 19.81
N GLU A 134 4.14 -1.09 20.80
CA GLU A 134 4.64 -0.98 22.19
C GLU A 134 6.14 -1.30 22.30
N ALA A 135 6.61 -2.29 21.54
CA ALA A 135 8.02 -2.62 21.45
C ALA A 135 8.83 -1.60 20.64
N GLY A 136 8.19 -0.65 19.93
CA GLY A 136 8.86 0.31 19.07
C GLY A 136 9.56 -0.33 17.87
N THR A 137 9.04 -1.46 17.37
CA THR A 137 9.56 -2.11 16.15
C THR A 137 8.81 -1.66 14.90
N ILE A 138 7.61 -1.11 15.07
CA ILE A 138 6.87 -0.40 14.05
C ILE A 138 6.27 0.88 14.62
N ALA A 139 5.97 1.83 13.73
CA ALA A 139 5.24 3.02 14.12
C ALA A 139 3.75 2.76 14.28
N ALA A 140 3.12 3.50 15.21
CA ALA A 140 1.68 3.51 15.37
C ALA A 140 0.99 3.93 14.07
N PHE A 141 -0.12 3.25 13.74
CA PHE A 141 -0.97 3.66 12.63
C PHE A 141 -1.70 4.96 12.98
N ASN A 142 -1.59 5.97 12.12
CA ASN A 142 -2.39 7.19 12.18
C ASN A 142 -3.18 7.30 10.86
N PRO A 143 -4.53 7.19 10.88
CA PRO A 143 -5.35 7.29 9.67
C PRO A 143 -5.40 8.70 9.08
N HIS A 144 -4.98 9.72 9.84
CA HIS A 144 -5.02 11.12 9.44
C HIS A 144 -3.67 11.64 8.94
N ALA A 145 -2.61 10.85 9.04
CA ALA A 145 -1.27 11.25 8.64
C ALA A 145 -0.65 10.30 7.60
N SER A 146 -0.11 10.89 6.54
CA SER A 146 0.56 10.16 5.47
C SER A 146 2.07 10.15 5.69
N ARG A 147 2.69 8.95 5.70
CA ARG A 147 4.16 8.81 5.72
C ARG A 147 4.82 9.50 4.51
N ALA A 148 4.15 9.49 3.36
CA ALA A 148 4.66 10.13 2.15
C ALA A 148 4.60 11.67 2.26
N ALA A 149 3.53 12.20 2.86
CA ALA A 149 3.40 13.62 3.13
C ALA A 149 4.44 14.08 4.16
N CYS A 150 4.55 13.39 5.29
CA CYS A 150 5.57 13.68 6.31
C CYS A 150 7.00 13.66 5.72
N ALA A 151 7.34 12.65 4.91
CA ALA A 151 8.65 12.61 4.25
C ALA A 151 8.89 13.81 3.32
N ALA A 152 7.86 14.28 2.60
CA ALA A 152 7.98 15.49 1.77
C ALA A 152 8.16 16.75 2.63
N MET A 153 7.39 16.89 3.72
CA MET A 153 7.49 18.03 4.62
C MET A 153 8.85 18.12 5.31
N ASP A 154 9.41 16.99 5.73
CA ASP A 154 10.76 16.92 6.29
C ASP A 154 11.80 17.50 5.34
N VAL A 155 11.71 17.15 4.04
CA VAL A 155 12.61 17.66 3.02
C VAL A 155 12.41 19.16 2.84
N LEU A 156 11.17 19.62 2.67
CA LEU A 156 10.89 21.06 2.52
C LEU A 156 11.38 21.86 3.73
N LYS A 157 11.24 21.32 4.93
CA LYS A 157 11.78 21.92 6.16
C LYS A 157 13.30 22.00 6.12
N ALA A 158 13.97 20.93 5.68
CA ALA A 158 15.42 20.91 5.50
C ALA A 158 15.91 21.90 4.42
N GLU A 159 15.08 22.19 3.41
CA GLU A 159 15.33 23.23 2.40
C GLU A 159 15.10 24.67 2.92
N GLY A 160 14.91 24.84 4.23
CA GLY A 160 14.75 26.14 4.86
C GLY A 160 13.32 26.68 4.85
N ARG A 161 12.32 25.84 4.57
CA ARG A 161 10.91 26.24 4.66
C ARG A 161 10.39 26.08 6.08
N ALA A 162 9.84 27.15 6.65
CA ALA A 162 9.28 27.13 7.99
C ALA A 162 7.84 26.61 7.98
N TYR A 163 7.67 25.29 8.08
CA TYR A 163 6.37 24.64 8.27
C TYR A 163 6.32 23.83 9.57
N GLU A 164 5.22 23.97 10.29
CA GLU A 164 4.74 23.04 11.30
C GLU A 164 3.98 21.90 10.59
N HIS A 165 4.27 20.65 10.93
CA HIS A 165 3.52 19.49 10.45
C HIS A 165 3.49 18.38 11.49
N GLU A 166 2.53 17.45 11.36
CA GLU A 166 2.53 16.21 12.14
C GLU A 166 3.60 15.25 11.58
N HIS A 167 4.62 14.98 12.38
CA HIS A 167 5.83 14.29 11.97
C HIS A 167 5.93 12.90 12.60
N ILE A 168 6.40 11.92 11.83
CA ILE A 168 6.78 10.60 12.38
C ILE A 168 8.27 10.57 12.69
N ASN A 169 8.60 10.59 13.97
CA ASN A 169 9.99 10.52 14.41
C ASN A 169 10.57 9.13 14.07
N LYS A 170 11.59 9.11 13.20
CA LYS A 170 12.18 7.86 12.68
C LYS A 170 12.95 7.06 13.74
N HIS A 171 13.35 7.68 14.85
CA HIS A 171 14.05 7.02 15.94
C HIS A 171 13.08 6.43 16.97
N THR A 172 12.02 7.16 17.31
CA THR A 172 11.04 6.73 18.32
C THR A 172 9.85 5.98 17.72
N LEU A 173 9.64 6.11 16.41
CA LEU A 173 8.49 5.61 15.66
C LEU A 173 7.14 6.14 16.17
N LYS A 174 7.15 7.33 16.79
CA LYS A 174 5.95 8.01 17.31
C LYS A 174 5.60 9.21 16.43
N TRP A 175 4.31 9.53 16.40
CA TRP A 175 3.81 10.76 15.81
C TRP A 175 4.00 11.91 16.81
N GLU A 176 4.55 13.01 16.31
CA GLU A 176 4.90 14.22 17.05
C GLU A 176 4.35 15.45 16.33
N GLY A 177 4.04 16.51 17.07
CA GLY A 177 3.44 17.73 16.51
C GLY A 177 1.95 17.84 16.82
N LYS A 178 1.34 18.94 16.37
CA LYS A 178 -0.09 19.23 16.59
C LYS A 178 -0.79 19.38 15.25
N GLU A 179 -1.81 18.58 15.05
CA GLU A 179 -2.70 18.72 13.91
C GLU A 179 -3.42 20.07 13.96
N VAL A 180 -3.53 20.71 12.79
CA VAL A 180 -4.24 21.98 12.62
C VAL A 180 -5.50 21.73 11.81
N GLU A 181 -6.66 21.90 12.45
CA GLU A 181 -7.98 21.78 11.82
C GLU A 181 -8.82 23.04 12.05
N GLY A 182 -9.92 23.16 11.31
CA GLY A 182 -10.91 24.23 11.52
C GLY A 182 -10.51 25.61 10.99
N LEU A 183 -9.42 25.70 10.21
CA LEU A 183 -8.99 26.95 9.57
C LEU A 183 -10.03 27.55 8.62
N VAL A 184 -10.93 26.71 8.07
CA VAL A 184 -12.03 27.11 7.20
C VAL A 184 -13.33 26.44 7.64
N ALA A 185 -14.07 27.06 8.57
CA ALA A 185 -15.39 26.58 8.98
C ALA A 185 -16.42 26.63 7.82
N PRO A 186 -17.34 25.65 7.69
CA PRO A 186 -17.55 24.49 8.57
C PRO A 186 -16.68 23.26 8.22
N HIS A 187 -15.77 23.38 7.26
CA HIS A 187 -14.98 22.27 6.74
C HIS A 187 -13.83 21.90 7.69
N LYS A 188 -13.67 20.59 7.94
CA LYS A 188 -12.58 20.04 8.75
C LYS A 188 -11.37 19.60 7.91
N HIS A 189 -11.16 20.22 6.75
CA HIS A 189 -9.99 19.95 5.93
C HIS A 189 -8.72 20.32 6.71
N ARG A 190 -7.76 19.41 6.69
CA ARG A 190 -6.51 19.48 7.45
C ARG A 190 -5.36 19.66 6.48
N PRO A 191 -4.67 20.80 6.48
CA PRO A 191 -3.42 20.94 5.75
C PRO A 191 -2.37 19.97 6.31
N ASP A 192 -1.53 19.42 5.43
CA ASP A 192 -0.40 18.59 5.82
C ASP A 192 0.72 19.42 6.47
N GLY A 193 0.74 20.74 6.26
CA GLY A 193 1.64 21.65 6.96
C GLY A 193 1.10 23.08 7.02
N VAL A 194 1.55 23.87 8.01
CA VAL A 194 1.19 25.29 8.16
C VAL A 194 2.40 26.15 8.48
N ALA A 195 2.38 27.41 8.01
CA ALA A 195 3.34 28.42 8.43
C ALA A 195 2.61 29.56 9.15
N ARG A 196 3.19 30.03 10.25
CA ARG A 196 2.67 31.14 11.05
C ARG A 196 3.49 32.41 10.85
N ASN A 197 2.86 33.56 10.98
CA ASN A 197 3.55 34.84 11.09
C ASN A 197 4.11 35.05 12.50
N ALA A 198 4.80 36.18 12.73
CA ALA A 198 5.37 36.53 14.03
C ALA A 198 4.34 36.64 15.17
N ALA A 199 3.06 36.85 14.84
CA ALA A 199 1.96 36.87 15.81
C ALA A 199 1.35 35.49 16.10
N GLY A 200 1.87 34.41 15.49
CA GLY A 200 1.36 33.04 15.67
C GLY A 200 0.13 32.70 14.82
N THR A 201 -0.33 33.62 13.97
CA THR A 201 -1.47 33.38 13.06
C THR A 201 -1.00 32.57 11.86
N VAL A 202 -1.76 31.52 11.49
CA VAL A 202 -1.51 30.75 10.26
C VAL A 202 -1.75 31.66 9.07
N THR A 203 -0.76 31.79 8.19
CA THR A 203 -0.87 32.59 6.95
C THR A 203 -0.64 31.75 5.70
N ARG A 204 0.07 30.63 5.81
CA ARG A 204 0.29 29.70 4.71
C ARG A 204 -0.10 28.30 5.10
N VAL A 205 -0.70 27.58 4.16
CA VAL A 205 -1.06 26.17 4.31
C VAL A 205 -0.41 25.37 3.20
N PHE A 206 -0.03 24.13 3.50
CA PHE A 206 0.59 23.23 2.55
C PHE A 206 -0.21 21.92 2.49
N PHE A 207 -0.48 21.44 1.29
CA PHE A 207 -1.12 20.15 1.04
C PHE A 207 -0.23 19.17 0.27
N TYR A 208 -0.27 17.91 0.65
CA TYR A 208 0.34 16.81 -0.07
C TYR A 208 -0.75 15.90 -0.64
N HIS A 209 -0.84 15.85 -1.97
CA HIS A 209 -1.93 15.13 -2.63
C HIS A 209 -1.46 13.79 -3.20
N GLY A 210 -1.81 12.72 -2.49
CA GLY A 210 -1.71 11.34 -2.99
C GLY A 210 -2.67 11.10 -4.15
N ASN A 211 -2.17 10.63 -5.30
CA ASN A 211 -2.94 10.65 -6.54
C ASN A 211 -4.17 9.74 -6.53
N LEU A 212 -4.11 8.60 -5.83
CA LEU A 212 -5.26 7.69 -5.69
C LEU A 212 -6.49 8.37 -5.05
N PHE A 213 -6.27 9.31 -4.13
CA PHE A 213 -7.34 9.94 -3.36
C PHE A 213 -7.73 11.31 -3.90
N HIS A 214 -6.78 12.02 -4.52
CA HIS A 214 -6.93 13.41 -4.93
C HIS A 214 -6.95 13.60 -6.45
N GLY A 215 -6.78 12.52 -7.22
CA GLY A 215 -6.73 12.58 -8.68
C GLY A 215 -5.37 13.01 -9.20
N PHE A 216 -5.38 13.47 -10.44
CA PHE A 216 -4.20 13.96 -11.16
C PHE A 216 -4.53 15.32 -11.79
N PRO A 217 -3.56 16.18 -12.07
CA PRO A 217 -3.81 17.43 -12.76
C PRO A 217 -4.01 17.21 -14.28
N PRO A 218 -4.61 18.16 -15.03
CA PRO A 218 -5.00 18.00 -16.43
C PRO A 218 -3.87 17.60 -17.39
N GLU A 219 -2.64 17.99 -17.08
CA GLU A 219 -1.44 17.67 -17.86
C GLU A 219 -0.98 16.21 -17.71
N HIS A 220 -1.50 15.48 -16.73
CA HIS A 220 -1.07 14.11 -16.44
C HIS A 220 -1.93 13.09 -17.21
N GLU A 221 -1.30 12.06 -17.77
CA GLU A 221 -1.98 11.03 -18.60
C GLU A 221 -3.16 10.34 -17.90
N ALA A 222 -3.07 10.20 -16.57
CA ALA A 222 -4.12 9.61 -15.73
C ALA A 222 -5.21 10.60 -15.27
N TYR A 223 -5.28 11.81 -15.84
CA TYR A 223 -6.21 12.87 -15.44
C TYR A 223 -7.68 12.41 -15.42
N ASP A 224 -8.17 11.89 -16.54
CA ASP A 224 -9.57 11.48 -16.70
C ASP A 224 -9.65 9.97 -16.94
N THR A 225 -9.30 9.22 -15.90
CA THR A 225 -9.28 7.76 -15.91
C THR A 225 -10.14 7.20 -14.79
N THR A 226 -10.58 5.95 -14.97
CA THR A 226 -11.30 5.22 -13.91
C THR A 226 -10.34 4.32 -13.16
N VAL A 227 -10.23 4.53 -11.86
CA VAL A 227 -9.43 3.68 -10.97
C VAL A 227 -10.36 2.76 -10.18
N VAL A 228 -10.13 1.45 -10.30
CA VAL A 228 -10.79 0.44 -9.47
C VAL A 228 -10.10 0.41 -8.11
N LEU A 229 -10.88 0.64 -7.06
CA LEU A 229 -10.41 0.61 -5.69
C LEU A 229 -10.40 -0.84 -5.15
N PRO A 230 -9.54 -1.15 -4.16
CA PRO A 230 -9.51 -2.46 -3.52
C PRO A 230 -10.81 -2.83 -2.78
N GLN A 231 -11.64 -1.84 -2.45
CA GLN A 231 -12.87 -2.05 -1.70
C GLN A 231 -14.01 -2.55 -2.62
N ILE A 232 -14.79 -3.49 -2.09
CA ILE A 232 -16.05 -3.93 -2.70
C ILE A 232 -17.20 -3.15 -2.08
N SER A 233 -18.08 -2.63 -2.92
CA SER A 233 -19.31 -1.96 -2.49
C SER A 233 -20.19 -2.93 -1.70
N LYS A 234 -20.58 -2.53 -0.49
CA LYS A 234 -21.48 -3.34 0.35
C LYS A 234 -22.91 -3.42 -0.20
N THR A 235 -23.30 -2.47 -1.03
CA THR A 235 -24.66 -2.41 -1.62
C THR A 235 -24.74 -3.15 -2.95
N THR A 236 -23.74 -2.98 -3.82
CA THR A 236 -23.77 -3.55 -5.17
C THR A 236 -22.96 -4.84 -5.30
N GLY A 237 -22.10 -5.18 -4.33
CA GLY A 237 -21.19 -6.33 -4.41
C GLY A 237 -20.11 -6.20 -5.48
N GLN A 238 -20.03 -5.06 -6.17
CA GLN A 238 -19.07 -4.79 -7.23
C GLN A 238 -17.85 -4.02 -6.70
N PRO A 239 -16.69 -4.15 -7.36
CA PRO A 239 -15.53 -3.30 -7.08
C PRO A 239 -15.91 -1.83 -7.16
N MET A 240 -15.53 -1.06 -6.14
CA MET A 240 -15.71 0.37 -6.19
C MET A 240 -14.79 0.95 -7.26
N SER A 241 -15.27 1.92 -8.02
CA SER A 241 -14.46 2.68 -8.96
C SER A 241 -14.61 4.16 -8.72
N VAL A 242 -13.59 4.93 -9.08
CA VAL A 242 -13.58 6.38 -8.99
C VAL A 242 -13.02 6.98 -10.26
N ASN A 243 -13.62 8.08 -10.72
CA ASN A 243 -13.06 8.91 -11.76
C ASN A 243 -12.01 9.84 -11.13
N THR A 244 -10.82 9.92 -11.75
CA THR A 244 -9.70 10.71 -11.23
C THR A 244 -9.86 12.21 -11.45
N LYS A 245 -10.59 12.62 -12.49
CA LYS A 245 -10.91 14.03 -12.77
C LYS A 245 -11.86 14.58 -11.71
N ASP A 246 -12.90 13.83 -11.33
CA ASP A 246 -13.81 14.24 -10.25
C ASP A 246 -13.07 14.47 -8.92
N ARG A 247 -12.08 13.61 -8.63
CA ARG A 247 -11.22 13.76 -7.44
C ARG A 247 -10.34 15.00 -7.52
N TYR A 248 -9.75 15.25 -8.68
CA TYR A 248 -8.95 16.46 -8.90
C TYR A 248 -9.79 17.72 -8.74
N GLU A 249 -10.93 17.80 -9.42
CA GLU A 249 -11.81 18.96 -9.35
C GLU A 249 -12.28 19.24 -7.91
N LYS A 250 -12.62 18.17 -7.16
CA LYS A 250 -12.92 18.31 -5.73
C LYS A 250 -11.72 18.83 -4.94
N THR A 251 -10.54 18.29 -5.17
CA THR A 251 -9.31 18.69 -4.47
C THR A 251 -8.99 20.17 -4.70
N MET A 252 -9.09 20.64 -5.95
CA MET A 252 -8.88 22.06 -6.28
C MET A 252 -9.93 22.95 -5.62
N LYS A 253 -11.20 22.55 -5.60
CA LYS A 253 -12.27 23.27 -4.89
C LYS A 253 -11.97 23.35 -3.38
N ASP A 254 -11.54 22.25 -2.77
CA ASP A 254 -11.22 22.23 -1.34
C ASP A 254 -10.06 23.19 -1.00
N MET A 255 -9.03 23.26 -1.84
CA MET A 255 -7.92 24.21 -1.67
C MET A 255 -8.35 25.66 -1.91
N GLN A 256 -9.23 25.90 -2.87
CA GLN A 256 -9.76 27.25 -3.16
C GLN A 256 -10.45 27.85 -1.94
N LEU A 257 -11.13 27.04 -1.11
CA LEU A 257 -11.74 27.50 0.14
C LEU A 257 -10.73 28.13 1.11
N PHE A 258 -9.47 27.67 1.11
CA PHE A 258 -8.41 28.29 1.91
C PHE A 258 -7.92 29.58 1.25
N LYS A 259 -7.72 29.58 -0.06
CA LYS A 259 -7.30 30.78 -0.80
C LYS A 259 -8.30 31.93 -0.60
N ASP A 260 -9.59 31.64 -0.66
CA ASP A 260 -10.68 32.60 -0.48
C ASP A 260 -10.73 33.19 0.94
N ARG A 261 -10.17 32.49 1.94
CA ARG A 261 -10.01 32.96 3.32
C ARG A 261 -8.70 33.73 3.55
N GLY A 262 -7.93 33.98 2.49
CA GLY A 262 -6.69 34.76 2.53
C GLY A 262 -5.43 33.97 2.88
N TYR A 263 -5.49 32.64 2.91
CA TYR A 263 -4.30 31.82 3.08
C TYR A 263 -3.48 31.76 1.78
N VAL A 264 -2.15 31.77 1.89
CA VAL A 264 -1.28 31.34 0.79
C VAL A 264 -1.29 29.82 0.76
N VAL A 265 -1.80 29.24 -0.34
CA VAL A 265 -1.99 27.80 -0.45
C VAL A 265 -0.90 27.21 -1.33
N HIS A 266 -0.05 26.38 -0.72
CA HIS A 266 0.93 25.57 -1.43
C HIS A 266 0.48 24.12 -1.52
N TYR A 267 0.85 23.43 -2.60
CA TYR A 267 0.57 22.01 -2.73
C TYR A 267 1.63 21.28 -3.54
N LEU A 268 1.75 19.98 -3.26
CA LEU A 268 2.65 19.06 -3.95
C LEU A 268 1.92 17.76 -4.28
N TRP A 269 1.97 17.35 -5.55
CA TRP A 269 1.45 16.07 -5.98
C TRP A 269 2.43 14.93 -5.70
N GLU A 270 1.88 13.75 -5.37
CA GLU A 270 2.69 12.57 -5.09
C GLU A 270 3.56 12.13 -6.28
N HIS A 271 3.07 12.20 -7.52
CA HIS A 271 3.88 11.85 -8.70
C HIS A 271 5.11 12.75 -8.84
N HIS A 272 4.99 14.07 -8.64
CA HIS A 272 6.13 14.98 -8.64
C HIS A 272 7.14 14.65 -7.52
N HIS A 273 6.66 14.31 -6.32
CA HIS A 273 7.54 13.85 -5.24
C HIS A 273 8.26 12.53 -5.60
N LYS A 274 7.58 11.61 -6.29
CA LYS A 274 8.19 10.35 -6.78
C LYS A 274 9.22 10.61 -7.88
N GLU A 275 8.96 11.53 -8.79
CA GLU A 275 9.90 11.97 -9.84
C GLU A 275 11.14 12.60 -9.22
N TRP A 276 10.97 13.54 -8.28
CA TRP A 276 12.06 14.17 -7.55
C TRP A 276 12.96 13.13 -6.85
N LYS A 277 12.38 12.13 -6.17
CA LYS A 277 13.15 11.04 -5.54
C LYS A 277 13.98 10.20 -6.51
N ARG A 278 13.59 10.15 -7.79
CA ARG A 278 14.29 9.38 -8.83
C ARG A 278 15.36 10.20 -9.56
N ALA A 279 15.29 11.53 -9.48
CA ALA A 279 16.21 12.41 -10.18
C ALA A 279 17.61 12.37 -9.54
N LYS A 280 18.65 12.07 -10.34
CA LYS A 280 20.04 12.17 -9.90
C LYS A 280 20.48 13.64 -9.92
N GLY A 281 21.04 14.13 -8.81
CA GLY A 281 21.38 15.56 -8.65
C GLY A 281 20.13 16.44 -8.50
N ALA A 282 19.07 15.90 -7.89
CA ALA A 282 17.74 16.50 -7.86
C ALA A 282 17.76 17.97 -7.45
N PRO A 283 16.99 18.84 -8.14
CA PRO A 283 16.76 20.21 -7.68
C PRO A 283 16.05 20.19 -6.32
N LEU A 284 15.93 21.34 -5.68
CA LEU A 284 15.12 21.48 -4.46
C LEU A 284 13.71 20.93 -4.73
N LEU A 285 13.17 20.11 -3.83
CA LEU A 285 11.79 19.62 -3.89
C LEU A 285 10.81 20.78 -4.02
N TRP A 286 11.14 21.94 -3.43
CA TRP A 286 10.39 23.17 -3.60
C TRP A 286 10.11 23.54 -5.06
N SER A 287 10.96 23.20 -6.04
CA SER A 287 10.71 23.52 -7.45
C SER A 287 9.49 22.79 -8.04
N PHE A 288 9.02 21.73 -7.37
CA PHE A 288 7.83 20.98 -7.72
C PHE A 288 6.58 21.42 -6.94
N VAL A 289 6.76 22.27 -5.92
CA VAL A 289 5.65 22.84 -5.15
C VAL A 289 4.96 23.90 -6.01
N ARG A 290 3.63 23.88 -6.02
CA ARG A 290 2.81 24.89 -6.67
C ARG A 290 2.16 25.77 -5.62
N GLU A 291 1.91 27.01 -6.00
CA GLU A 291 1.00 27.90 -5.29
C GLU A 291 -0.31 27.96 -6.07
N LEU A 292 -1.44 27.91 -5.37
CA LEU A 292 -2.77 28.08 -5.97
C LEU A 292 -3.08 29.56 -6.23
#